data_AF-A0A3D1KNG3-F1
#
_entry.id   AF-A0A3D1KNG3-F1
#
_cell.length_a   1.000
_cell.length_b   1.000
_cell.length_c   1.000
_cell.angle_alpha   90.00
_cell.angle_beta   90.00
_cell.angle_gamma   90.00
#
_symmetry.space_group_name_H-M   'P 1'
#
loop_
_entity.id
_entity.type
_entity.pdbx_description
1 polymer ?
#
loop_
_entity_poly.entity_id
_entity_poly.type
_entity_poly.pdbx_seq_one_letter_code
_entity_poly.pdbx_strand_id
1 'polypeptide(L)'
;MTTQTITEEQLNLYQSLFRGRTDVYARYWEKNGQANYSPAYDVNWTAYNKYKSTGGSFKDFKDKKLIFLTPGIVKKHLIGSHAIGIYPILQDNTSYFIAADFDGSNWQQDCKNSIDECQKAGLHAYLERSRSGNGGHVWMF
;
A
#
# COMPACT_ATOMS: atom_id res chain seq x y z
N MET A 1 -20.66 17.73 4.62
CA MET A 1 -19.46 16.88 4.58
C MET A 1 -18.26 17.78 4.76
N THR A 2 -17.56 17.71 5.88
CA THR A 2 -16.32 18.45 6.12
C THR A 2 -15.26 17.91 5.17
N THR A 3 -14.74 18.75 4.28
CA THR A 3 -13.56 18.43 3.46
C THR A 3 -12.38 18.27 4.41
N GLN A 4 -12.03 17.02 4.73
CA GLN A 4 -10.88 16.72 5.55
C GLN A 4 -9.63 17.17 4.79
N THR A 5 -8.96 18.19 5.30
CA THR A 5 -7.71 18.69 4.74
C THR A 5 -6.56 17.99 5.46
N ILE A 6 -5.68 17.33 4.71
CA ILE A 6 -4.45 16.76 5.23
C ILE A 6 -3.41 17.86 5.31
N THR A 7 -2.88 18.11 6.50
CA THR A 7 -1.79 19.07 6.71
C THR A 7 -0.46 18.52 6.21
N GLU A 8 0.51 19.40 5.94
CA GLU A 8 1.85 18.94 5.55
C GLU A 8 2.53 18.14 6.68
N GLU A 9 2.26 18.47 7.94
CA GLU A 9 2.76 17.71 9.08
C GLU A 9 2.22 16.27 9.11
N GLN A 10 0.91 16.08 8.89
CA GLN A 10 0.30 14.76 8.79
C GLN A 10 0.83 13.96 7.59
N LEU A 11 1.01 14.64 6.45
CA LEU A 11 1.55 14.04 5.24
C LEU A 11 3.02 13.61 5.43
N ASN A 12 3.82 14.43 6.10
CA ASN A 12 5.21 14.12 6.42
C ASN A 12 5.33 13.00 7.44
N LEU A 13 4.48 12.99 8.47
CA LEU A 13 4.42 11.90 9.44
C LEU A 13 4.05 10.57 8.79
N TYR A 14 3.02 10.56 7.93
CA TYR A 14 2.65 9.32 7.22
C TYR A 14 3.80 8.80 6.35
N GLN A 15 4.46 9.70 5.60
CA GLN A 15 5.58 9.33 4.74
C GLN A 15 6.86 8.97 5.50
N SER A 16 7.04 9.40 6.75
CA SER A 16 8.18 9.00 7.57
C SER A 16 8.01 7.60 8.15
N LEU A 17 6.76 7.19 8.43
CA LEU A 17 6.41 5.85 8.90
C LEU A 17 6.36 4.86 7.73
N PHE A 18 5.51 5.11 6.75
CA PHE A 18 5.27 4.17 5.65
C PHE A 18 6.22 4.43 4.48
N ARG A 19 7.51 4.19 4.73
CA ARG A 19 8.58 4.35 3.74
C ARG A 19 8.77 3.07 2.93
N GLY A 20 9.01 3.22 1.64
CA GLY A 20 9.32 2.11 0.76
C GLY A 20 9.87 2.64 -0.56
N ARG A 21 9.65 1.88 -1.63
CA ARG A 21 9.97 2.34 -2.98
C ARG A 21 9.16 3.58 -3.35
N THR A 22 9.85 4.57 -3.91
CA THR A 22 9.22 5.79 -4.45
C THR A 22 9.13 5.77 -5.97
N ASP A 23 9.82 4.85 -6.65
CA ASP A 23 9.77 4.66 -8.09
C ASP A 23 8.48 4.02 -8.61
N VAL A 24 7.64 3.50 -7.70
CA VAL A 24 6.34 2.91 -7.99
C VAL A 24 5.48 2.82 -6.73
N TYR A 25 4.16 2.83 -6.90
CA TYR A 25 3.19 2.43 -5.87
C TYR A 25 2.20 1.38 -6.41
N ALA A 26 1.57 0.63 -5.52
CA ALA A 26 0.50 -0.29 -5.88
C ALA A 26 -0.82 0.48 -5.95
N ARG A 27 -1.54 0.42 -7.08
CA ARG A 27 -2.85 1.03 -7.24
C ARG A 27 -3.93 -0.01 -6.96
N TYR A 28 -4.88 0.31 -6.08
CA TYR A 28 -6.10 -0.46 -5.90
C TYR A 28 -6.99 -0.37 -7.13
N TRP A 29 -7.59 -1.49 -7.51
CA TRP A 29 -8.71 -1.54 -8.45
C TRP A 29 -9.61 -2.71 -8.11
N GLU A 30 -10.86 -2.63 -8.54
CA GLU A 30 -11.84 -3.68 -8.34
C GLU A 30 -12.44 -4.09 -9.68
N LYS A 31 -12.58 -5.39 -9.90
CA LYS A 31 -13.23 -5.92 -11.09
C LYS A 31 -14.02 -7.16 -10.70
N ASN A 32 -15.28 -7.21 -11.11
CA ASN A 32 -16.18 -8.34 -10.83
C ASN A 32 -16.24 -8.69 -9.31
N GLY A 33 -16.24 -7.67 -8.45
CA GLY A 33 -16.27 -7.83 -6.99
C GLY A 33 -14.93 -8.27 -6.37
N GLN A 34 -13.86 -8.42 -7.15
CA GLN A 34 -12.54 -8.77 -6.65
C GLN A 34 -11.66 -7.52 -6.50
N ALA A 35 -11.31 -7.22 -5.26
CA ALA A 35 -10.31 -6.23 -4.90
C ALA A 35 -8.90 -6.70 -5.29
N ASN A 36 -8.16 -5.87 -6.01
CA ASN A 36 -6.83 -6.17 -6.48
C ASN A 36 -5.90 -4.97 -6.35
N TYR A 37 -4.60 -5.24 -6.31
CA TYR A 37 -3.54 -4.24 -6.38
C TYR A 37 -2.57 -4.60 -7.50
N SER A 38 -2.09 -3.59 -8.20
CA SER A 38 -1.04 -3.76 -9.22
C SER A 38 -0.13 -2.54 -9.28
N PRO A 39 1.11 -2.66 -9.79
CA PRO A 39 1.96 -1.50 -9.97
C PRO A 39 1.24 -0.42 -10.79
N ALA A 40 1.38 0.84 -10.38
CA ALA A 40 0.80 1.97 -11.09
C ALA A 40 1.61 2.24 -12.37
N TYR A 41 0.93 2.15 -13.51
CA TYR A 41 1.51 2.46 -14.81
C TYR A 41 0.81 3.65 -15.47
N ASP A 42 1.60 4.49 -16.13
CA ASP A 42 1.15 5.38 -17.19
C ASP A 42 1.15 4.61 -18.51
N VAL A 43 0.01 4.58 -19.18
CA VAL A 43 -0.28 3.70 -20.32
C VAL A 43 -1.18 4.41 -21.31
N ASN A 44 -0.79 4.39 -22.59
CA ASN A 44 -1.70 4.70 -23.67
C ASN A 44 -2.67 3.52 -23.89
N TRP A 45 -3.89 3.62 -23.37
CA TRP A 45 -4.90 2.57 -23.48
C TRP A 45 -5.28 2.23 -24.93
N THR A 46 -5.24 3.19 -25.84
CA THR A 46 -5.49 2.95 -27.27
C THR A 46 -4.41 2.04 -27.86
N ALA A 47 -3.14 2.34 -27.58
CA ALA A 47 -2.01 1.51 -28.02
C ALA A 47 -2.05 0.12 -27.39
N TYR A 48 -2.33 0.03 -26.09
CA TYR A 48 -2.45 -1.25 -25.39
C TYR A 48 -3.60 -2.10 -25.95
N ASN A 49 -4.77 -1.52 -26.21
CA ASN A 49 -5.91 -2.26 -26.76
C ASN A 49 -5.61 -2.83 -28.16
N LYS A 50 -4.89 -2.09 -29.00
CA LYS A 50 -4.41 -2.58 -30.31
C LYS A 50 -3.40 -3.72 -30.16
N TYR A 51 -2.47 -3.63 -29.22
CA TYR A 51 -1.53 -4.71 -28.93
C TYR A 51 -2.23 -5.95 -28.36
N LYS A 52 -3.22 -5.74 -27.49
CA LYS A 52 -4.02 -6.81 -26.92
C LYS A 52 -4.85 -7.55 -27.99
N SER A 53 -5.38 -6.84 -29.00
CA SER A 53 -6.12 -7.48 -30.09
C SER A 53 -5.25 -8.37 -30.99
N THR A 54 -3.92 -8.24 -30.94
CA THR A 54 -2.98 -9.15 -31.64
C THR A 54 -2.53 -10.32 -30.75
N GLY A 55 -3.23 -10.58 -29.64
CA GLY A 55 -2.91 -11.65 -28.69
C GLY A 55 -1.87 -11.28 -27.61
N GLY A 56 -1.45 -10.01 -27.56
CA GLY A 56 -0.52 -9.52 -26.55
C GLY A 56 -1.13 -9.40 -25.15
N SER A 57 -0.29 -9.43 -24.11
CA SER A 57 -0.70 -9.28 -22.72
C SER A 57 -0.22 -7.96 -22.11
N PHE A 58 -0.87 -7.48 -21.03
CA PHE A 58 -0.37 -6.29 -20.33
C PHE A 58 1.05 -6.48 -19.79
N LYS A 59 1.41 -7.72 -19.39
CA LYS A 59 2.75 -8.05 -18.88
C LYS A 59 3.83 -7.73 -19.90
N ASP A 60 3.59 -8.09 -21.17
CA ASP A 60 4.57 -8.00 -22.26
C ASP A 60 4.49 -6.68 -23.04
N PHE A 61 3.48 -5.85 -22.75
CA PHE A 61 3.36 -4.52 -23.34
C PHE A 61 4.48 -3.60 -22.86
N LYS A 62 5.32 -3.14 -23.81
CA LYS A 62 6.52 -2.33 -23.53
C LYS A 62 6.24 -0.84 -23.32
N ASP A 63 5.16 -0.33 -23.91
CA ASP A 63 4.81 1.11 -23.85
C ASP A 63 3.99 1.43 -22.59
N LYS A 64 4.60 1.17 -21.43
CA LYS A 64 4.08 1.50 -20.11
C LYS A 64 5.22 1.99 -19.22
N LYS A 65 4.96 3.01 -18.41
CA LYS A 65 5.96 3.58 -17.49
C LYS A 65 5.45 3.52 -16.06
N LEU A 66 6.32 3.20 -15.11
CA LEU A 66 5.95 3.25 -13.69
C LEU A 66 5.65 4.68 -13.29
N ILE A 67 4.65 4.86 -12.43
CA ILE A 67 4.32 6.16 -11.84
C ILE A 67 4.95 6.25 -10.46
N PHE A 68 5.79 7.28 -10.26
CA PHE A 68 6.40 7.58 -8.98
C PHE A 68 5.36 7.81 -7.88
N LEU A 69 5.63 7.32 -6.67
CA LEU A 69 4.87 7.66 -5.47
C LEU A 69 5.23 9.09 -5.06
N THR A 70 4.30 10.02 -5.25
CA THR A 70 4.49 11.45 -4.91
C THR A 70 3.68 11.83 -3.67
N PRO A 71 4.04 12.93 -2.96
CA PRO A 71 3.23 13.46 -1.86
C PRO A 71 1.78 13.72 -2.27
N GLY A 72 1.54 14.15 -3.51
CA GLY A 72 0.18 14.34 -4.05
C GLY A 72 -0.61 13.04 -4.20
N ILE A 73 0.04 11.92 -4.49
CA ILE A 73 -0.59 10.59 -4.52
C ILE A 73 -0.92 10.12 -3.11
N VAL A 74 0.01 10.27 -2.16
CA VAL A 74 -0.21 9.95 -0.75
C VAL A 74 -1.36 10.78 -0.18
N LYS A 75 -1.40 12.09 -0.48
CA LYS A 75 -2.51 12.97 -0.06
C LYS A 75 -3.86 12.48 -0.59
N LYS A 76 -3.93 12.07 -1.86
CA LYS A 76 -5.14 11.48 -2.46
C LYS A 76 -5.56 10.18 -1.76
N HIS A 77 -4.59 9.40 -1.29
CA HIS A 77 -4.88 8.21 -0.49
C HIS A 77 -5.49 8.55 0.86
N LEU A 78 -4.87 9.47 1.60
CA LEU A 78 -5.31 9.85 2.95
C LEU A 78 -6.70 10.51 2.97
N ILE A 79 -7.09 11.22 1.92
CA ILE A 79 -8.46 11.77 1.78
C ILE A 79 -9.48 10.75 1.24
N GLY A 80 -9.08 9.50 1.00
CA GLY A 80 -9.95 8.45 0.49
C GLY A 80 -10.27 8.53 -1.01
N SER A 81 -9.57 9.37 -1.79
CA SER A 81 -9.81 9.50 -3.23
C SER A 81 -9.39 8.25 -4.01
N HIS A 82 -8.26 7.63 -3.66
CA HIS A 82 -7.79 6.38 -4.26
C HIS A 82 -7.03 5.55 -3.22
N ALA A 83 -7.28 4.25 -3.11
CA ALA A 83 -6.46 3.39 -2.27
C ALA A 83 -5.13 3.05 -2.98
N ILE A 84 -4.04 3.13 -2.24
CA ILE A 84 -2.69 2.76 -2.70
C ILE A 84 -2.07 1.77 -1.72
N GLY A 85 -1.11 0.99 -2.21
CA GLY A 85 -0.18 0.23 -1.40
C GLY A 85 1.26 0.66 -1.68
N ILE A 86 2.15 0.38 -0.73
CA ILE A 86 3.58 0.66 -0.82
C ILE A 86 4.31 -0.66 -1.09
N TYR A 87 5.41 -0.59 -1.83
CA TYR A 87 6.34 -1.71 -1.96
C TYR A 87 7.43 -1.56 -0.89
N PRO A 88 7.40 -2.34 0.21
CA PRO A 88 8.27 -2.13 1.36
C PRO A 88 9.72 -2.59 1.13
N ILE A 89 9.91 -3.60 0.27
CA ILE A 89 11.24 -4.12 -0.08
C ILE A 89 11.90 -3.20 -1.12
N LEU A 90 13.04 -2.63 -0.74
CA LEU A 90 13.85 -1.74 -1.58
C LEU A 90 14.70 -2.53 -2.59
N GLN A 91 15.32 -1.82 -3.53
CA GLN A 91 16.12 -2.45 -4.60
C GLN A 91 17.36 -3.19 -4.08
N ASP A 92 17.86 -2.83 -2.90
CA ASP A 92 18.96 -3.48 -2.21
C ASP A 92 18.51 -4.60 -1.25
N ASN A 93 17.23 -5.01 -1.33
CA ASN A 93 16.59 -6.00 -0.46
C ASN A 93 16.49 -5.60 1.02
N THR A 94 16.60 -4.31 1.34
CA THR A 94 16.30 -3.79 2.68
C THR A 94 14.83 -3.35 2.80
N SER A 95 14.38 -3.05 4.02
CA SER A 95 13.06 -2.49 4.31
C SER A 95 13.17 -1.49 5.46
N TYR A 96 12.29 -0.48 5.45
CA TYR A 96 12.19 0.47 6.56
C TYR A 96 11.32 -0.01 7.71
N PHE A 97 10.44 -0.98 7.46
CA PHE A 97 9.53 -1.48 8.48
C PHE A 97 9.25 -2.96 8.29
N ILE A 98 8.69 -3.57 9.33
CA ILE A 98 8.13 -4.92 9.32
C ILE A 98 6.63 -4.81 9.61
N ALA A 99 5.85 -5.63 8.93
CA ALA A 99 4.42 -5.77 9.16
C ALA A 99 4.08 -7.24 9.37
N ALA A 100 3.26 -7.51 10.38
CA ALA A 100 2.66 -8.83 10.62
C ALA A 100 1.15 -8.70 10.46
N ASP A 101 0.57 -9.55 9.61
CA ASP A 101 -0.87 -9.59 9.31
C ASP A 101 -1.55 -10.68 10.14
N PHE A 102 -2.59 -10.30 10.87
CA PHE A 102 -3.36 -11.18 11.75
C PHE A 102 -4.82 -11.20 11.30
N ASP A 103 -5.30 -12.40 11.01
CA ASP A 103 -6.68 -12.69 10.61
C ASP A 103 -7.28 -13.79 11.51
N GLY A 104 -8.57 -14.04 11.35
CA GLY A 104 -9.28 -15.12 12.04
C GLY A 104 -9.98 -14.66 13.32
N SER A 105 -10.63 -15.59 14.03
CA SER A 105 -11.52 -15.23 15.16
C SER A 105 -10.82 -14.54 16.33
N ASN A 106 -9.51 -14.76 16.49
CA ASN A 106 -8.73 -14.30 17.64
C ASN A 106 -7.70 -13.21 17.29
N TRP A 107 -7.77 -12.61 16.10
CA TRP A 107 -6.77 -11.65 15.60
C TRP A 107 -6.43 -10.55 16.61
N GLN A 108 -7.42 -10.08 17.39
CA GLN A 108 -7.21 -9.04 18.40
C GLN A 108 -6.28 -9.50 19.52
N GLN A 109 -6.44 -10.74 20.00
CA GLN A 109 -5.60 -11.29 21.05
C GLN A 109 -4.22 -11.61 20.50
N ASP A 110 -4.14 -12.14 19.27
CA ASP A 110 -2.87 -12.45 18.62
C ASP A 110 -2.03 -11.19 18.37
N CYS A 111 -2.66 -10.10 17.91
CA CYS A 111 -2.02 -8.79 17.80
C CYS A 111 -1.48 -8.29 19.15
N LYS A 112 -2.27 -8.38 20.23
CA LYS A 112 -1.85 -7.95 21.57
C LYS A 112 -0.64 -8.76 22.05
N ASN A 113 -0.70 -10.08 21.94
CA ASN A 113 0.40 -10.97 22.31
C ASN A 113 1.66 -10.62 21.51
N SER A 114 1.53 -10.39 20.20
CA SER A 114 2.65 -9.99 19.35
C SER A 114 3.28 -8.66 19.80
N ILE A 115 2.46 -7.67 20.17
CA ILE A 115 2.96 -6.37 20.67
C ILE A 115 3.66 -6.55 22.01
N ASP A 116 3.12 -7.36 22.92
CA ASP A 116 3.73 -7.63 24.22
C ASP A 116 5.10 -8.31 24.07
N GLU A 117 5.25 -9.27 23.14
CA GLU A 117 6.54 -9.89 22.84
C GLU A 117 7.52 -8.90 22.20
N CYS A 118 7.06 -8.01 21.31
CA CYS A 118 7.88 -6.94 20.77
C CYS A 118 8.40 -6.02 21.90
N GLN A 119 7.53 -5.63 22.84
CA GLN A 119 7.92 -4.80 23.98
C GLN A 119 8.95 -5.48 24.89
N LYS A 120 8.79 -6.78 25.17
CA LYS A 120 9.78 -7.58 25.92
C LYS A 120 11.14 -7.61 25.23
N ALA A 121 11.16 -7.59 23.90
CA ALA A 121 12.37 -7.50 23.09
C ALA A 121 12.91 -6.06 22.95
N GLY A 122 12.28 -5.06 23.57
CA GLY A 122 12.68 -3.65 23.47
C GLY A 122 12.29 -2.98 22.14
N LEU A 123 11.35 -3.57 21.39
CA LEU A 123 10.84 -3.05 20.12
C LEU A 123 9.50 -2.34 20.31
N HIS A 124 9.30 -1.25 19.56
CA HIS A 124 8.01 -0.56 19.51
C HIS A 124 7.16 -1.12 18.36
N ALA A 125 5.93 -1.53 18.68
CA ALA A 125 4.99 -2.08 17.72
C ALA A 125 3.62 -1.39 17.82
N TYR A 126 2.95 -1.20 16.69
CA TYR A 126 1.71 -0.43 16.58
C TYR A 126 0.63 -1.23 15.86
N LEU A 127 -0.59 -1.22 16.40
CA LEU A 127 -1.73 -1.92 15.81
C LEU A 127 -2.54 -1.01 14.86
N GLU A 128 -2.80 -1.49 13.66
CA GLU A 128 -3.80 -0.96 12.73
C GLU A 128 -4.91 -2.00 12.54
N ARG A 129 -6.18 -1.60 12.60
CA ARG A 129 -7.28 -2.49 12.23
C ARG A 129 -7.41 -2.55 10.70
N SER A 130 -7.52 -3.75 10.14
CA SER A 130 -7.63 -3.93 8.69
C SER A 130 -8.92 -3.31 8.14
N ARG A 131 -8.92 -3.06 6.82
CA ARG A 131 -10.07 -2.48 6.11
C ARG A 131 -11.34 -3.35 6.22
N SER A 132 -11.20 -4.67 6.31
CA SER A 132 -12.36 -5.58 6.45
C SER A 132 -12.99 -5.50 7.84
N GLY A 133 -12.25 -4.98 8.84
CA GLY A 133 -12.64 -4.99 10.24
C GLY A 133 -12.45 -6.35 10.93
N ASN A 134 -12.05 -7.38 10.20
CA ASN A 134 -11.95 -8.77 10.68
C ASN A 134 -10.49 -9.24 10.88
N GLY A 135 -9.55 -8.30 10.89
CA GLY A 135 -8.13 -8.55 11.09
C GLY A 135 -7.40 -7.27 11.52
N GLY A 136 -6.10 -7.37 11.68
CA GLY A 136 -5.24 -6.25 12.03
C GLY A 136 -3.80 -6.47 11.64
N HIS A 137 -3.09 -5.35 11.42
CA HIS A 137 -1.68 -5.35 11.12
C HIS A 137 -0.90 -4.82 12.33
N VAL A 138 0.18 -5.49 12.69
CA VAL A 138 1.17 -5.00 13.68
C VAL A 138 2.38 -4.48 12.92
N TRP A 139 2.67 -3.19 13.10
CA TRP A 139 3.73 -2.46 12.41
C TRP A 139 4.91 -2.17 13.34
N MET A 140 6.13 -2.32 12.83
CA MET A 140 7.39 -1.90 13.48
C MET A 140 8.19 -1.07 12.48
N PHE A 141 8.49 0.19 12.82
CA PHE A 141 9.16 1.18 11.95
C PHE A 141 10.61 1.44 12.37
#